data_AF-A0A382UDN2-F1
#
_entry.id   AF-A0A382UDN2-F1
#
_cell.length_a   1.000
_cell.length_b   1.000
_cell.length_c   1.000
_cell.angle_alpha   90.00
_cell.angle_beta   90.00
_cell.angle_gamma   90.00
#
_symmetry.space_group_name_H-M   'P 1'
#
loop_
_entity.id
_entity.type
_entity.pdbx_description
1 polymer ?
#
loop_
_entity_poly.entity_id
_entity_poly.type
_entity_poly.pdbx_seq_one_letter_code
_entity_poly.pdbx_strand_id
1 'polypeptide(L)'
;MNKIYKIYLISDSTGETLDRIFLAIKAQFSSFECKTIHFSFTRTKNQIDKIISKYQEDKDVIVLYTIVDSEIVKFLTTKCREKKIPCFEVLGNLIDNFSKLLKKEANHKPSGQHVLDEEYYKRIEAVQFTM
;
A
#
# COMPACT_ATOMS: atom_id res chain seq x y z
N MET A 1 -19.61 -1.32 -23.06
CA MET A 1 -18.47 -2.03 -22.47
C MET A 1 -18.12 -1.32 -21.18
N ASN A 2 -18.12 -2.03 -20.05
CA ASN A 2 -17.68 -1.44 -18.79
C ASN A 2 -16.17 -1.15 -18.85
N LYS A 3 -15.78 -0.02 -18.28
CA LYS A 3 -14.40 0.42 -18.21
C LYS A 3 -13.70 -0.33 -17.08
N ILE A 4 -12.63 -1.08 -17.39
CA ILE A 4 -11.87 -1.86 -16.40
C ILE A 4 -10.71 -1.02 -15.89
N TYR A 5 -10.72 -0.72 -14.60
CA TYR A 5 -9.64 0.03 -13.94
C TYR A 5 -8.49 -0.90 -13.52
N LYS A 6 -7.26 -0.41 -13.58
CA LYS A 6 -6.11 -1.12 -12.99
C LYS A 6 -5.70 -0.45 -11.70
N ILE A 7 -5.65 -1.22 -10.62
CA ILE A 7 -5.35 -0.70 -9.28
C ILE A 7 -3.98 -1.17 -8.89
N TYR A 8 -3.02 -0.23 -8.90
CA TYR A 8 -1.64 -0.49 -8.55
C TYR A 8 -1.50 -0.33 -7.04
N LEU A 9 -1.26 -1.44 -6.34
CA LEU A 9 -1.08 -1.49 -4.89
C LEU A 9 0.41 -1.53 -4.59
N ILE A 10 0.98 -0.40 -4.15
CA ILE A 10 2.43 -0.24 -3.94
C ILE A 10 2.74 -0.18 -2.46
N SER A 11 3.48 -1.15 -1.93
CA SER A 11 3.86 -1.20 -0.52
C SER A 11 5.35 -1.40 -0.32
N ASP A 12 5.91 -0.80 0.73
CA ASP A 12 7.27 -1.06 1.21
C ASP A 12 7.41 -2.38 2.01
N SER A 13 6.29 -3.07 2.24
CA SER A 13 6.16 -4.35 2.94
C SER A 13 5.41 -5.38 2.08
N THR A 14 4.67 -6.32 2.66
CA THR A 14 3.96 -7.39 1.93
C THR A 14 2.79 -6.86 1.10
N GLY A 15 2.13 -5.79 1.53
CA GLY A 15 0.98 -5.19 0.85
C GLY A 15 -0.39 -5.61 1.39
N GLU A 16 -0.45 -6.50 2.38
CA GLU A 16 -1.72 -7.01 2.92
C GLU A 16 -2.64 -5.93 3.49
N THR A 17 -2.07 -4.87 4.07
CA THR A 17 -2.85 -3.73 4.54
C THR A 17 -3.55 -3.00 3.39
N LEU A 18 -2.86 -2.84 2.25
CA LEU A 18 -3.46 -2.25 1.05
C LEU A 18 -4.58 -3.12 0.51
N ASP A 19 -4.41 -4.45 0.52
CA ASP A 19 -5.45 -5.37 0.07
C ASP A 19 -6.74 -5.23 0.86
N ARG A 20 -6.64 -5.24 2.20
CA ARG A 20 -7.81 -5.11 3.07
C ARG A 20 -8.52 -3.78 2.88
N ILE A 21 -7.75 -2.70 2.76
CA ILE A 21 -8.31 -1.36 2.59
C ILE A 21 -8.94 -1.23 1.20
N PHE A 22 -8.27 -1.72 0.14
CA PHE A 22 -8.83 -1.69 -1.20
C PHE A 22 -10.10 -2.54 -1.31
N LEU A 23 -10.15 -3.71 -0.65
CA LEU A 23 -11.35 -4.53 -0.60
C LEU A 23 -12.52 -3.76 0.04
N ALA A 24 -12.27 -3.05 1.15
CA ALA A 24 -13.28 -2.21 1.80
C ALA A 24 -13.75 -1.06 0.90
N ILE A 25 -12.82 -0.39 0.20
CA ILE A 25 -13.14 0.66 -0.78
C ILE A 25 -14.00 0.08 -1.91
N LYS A 26 -13.57 -1.03 -2.52
CA LYS A 26 -14.27 -1.69 -3.63
C LYS A 26 -15.70 -2.08 -3.24
N ALA A 27 -15.92 -2.54 -2.01
CA ALA A 27 -17.25 -2.90 -1.52
C ALA A 27 -18.24 -1.72 -1.49
N GLN A 28 -17.76 -0.47 -1.50
CA GLN A 28 -18.62 0.73 -1.54
C GLN A 28 -19.15 1.05 -2.94
N PHE A 29 -18.70 0.35 -3.99
CA PHE A 29 -19.09 0.61 -5.38
C PHE A 29 -19.78 -0.60 -6.00
N SER A 30 -21.04 -0.45 -6.38
CA SER A 30 -21.89 -1.51 -6.95
C SER A 30 -21.52 -1.94 -8.37
N SER A 31 -20.76 -1.13 -9.11
CA SER A 31 -20.37 -1.39 -10.51
C SER A 31 -18.96 -0.90 -10.80
N PHE A 32 -17.98 -1.50 -10.14
CA PHE A 32 -16.56 -1.19 -10.29
C PHE A 32 -15.77 -2.43 -10.74
N GLU A 33 -15.55 -2.53 -12.05
CA GLU A 33 -14.68 -3.54 -12.62
C GLU A 33 -13.22 -3.10 -12.52
N CYS A 34 -12.40 -3.92 -11.87
CA CYS A 34 -11.01 -3.60 -11.64
C CYS A 34 -10.11 -4.84 -11.64
N LYS A 35 -8.84 -4.64 -11.98
CA LYS A 35 -7.75 -5.62 -11.78
C LYS A 35 -6.69 -5.03 -10.86
N THR A 36 -6.32 -5.75 -9.82
CA THR A 36 -5.25 -5.36 -8.90
C THR A 36 -3.90 -5.82 -9.42
N ILE A 37 -2.88 -4.95 -9.31
CA ILE A 37 -1.49 -5.26 -9.61
C ILE A 37 -0.65 -4.86 -8.40
N HIS A 38 0.05 -5.84 -7.82
CA HIS A 38 0.77 -5.68 -6.57
C HIS A 38 2.25 -5.41 -6.79
N PHE A 39 2.76 -4.45 -6.02
CA PHE A 39 4.18 -4.10 -5.95
C PHE A 39 4.63 -4.05 -4.49
N SER A 40 4.85 -5.23 -3.92
CA SER A 40 5.37 -5.42 -2.56
C SER A 40 6.87 -5.11 -2.48
N PHE A 41 7.35 -4.80 -1.27
CA PHE A 41 8.75 -4.50 -0.97
C PHE A 41 9.36 -3.39 -1.85
N THR A 42 8.55 -2.42 -2.24
CA THR A 42 8.96 -1.25 -3.01
C THR A 42 9.64 -0.23 -2.10
N ARG A 43 10.98 -0.19 -2.14
CA ARG A 43 11.83 0.57 -1.20
C ARG A 43 12.86 1.46 -1.90
N THR A 44 12.91 1.47 -3.23
CA THR A 44 13.93 2.19 -4.00
C THR A 44 13.33 2.98 -5.16
N LYS A 45 13.97 4.10 -5.52
CA LYS A 45 13.56 4.94 -6.67
C LYS A 45 13.55 4.15 -7.98
N ASN A 46 14.50 3.24 -8.18
CA ASN A 46 14.55 2.38 -9.36
C ASN A 46 13.35 1.42 -9.47
N GLN A 47 12.84 0.89 -8.34
CA GLN A 47 11.60 0.11 -8.35
C GLN A 47 10.41 0.99 -8.76
N ILE A 48 10.32 2.21 -8.23
CA ILE A 48 9.28 3.16 -8.62
C ILE A 48 9.35 3.47 -10.13
N ASP A 49 10.53 3.73 -10.68
CA ASP A 49 10.68 3.99 -12.12
C ASP A 49 10.20 2.82 -12.97
N LYS A 50 10.50 1.57 -12.57
CA LYS A 50 10.00 0.36 -13.25
C LYS A 50 8.49 0.19 -13.15
N ILE A 51 7.88 0.59 -12.04
CA ILE A 51 6.42 0.55 -11.87
C ILE A 51 5.77 1.59 -12.78
N ILE A 52 6.34 2.79 -12.80
CA ILE A 52 5.84 3.92 -13.57
C ILE A 52 6.06 3.74 -15.08
N SER A 53 7.08 3.00 -15.51
CA SER A 53 7.26 2.67 -16.93
C SER A 53 6.18 1.70 -17.42
N LYS A 54 5.82 0.69 -16.62
CA LYS A 54 4.70 -0.23 -16.94
C LYS A 54 3.36 0.48 -17.12
N TYR A 55 3.15 1.60 -16.41
CA TYR A 55 1.94 2.41 -16.58
C TYR A 55 1.75 2.88 -18.03
N GLN A 56 2.80 3.14 -18.80
CA GLN A 56 2.65 3.65 -20.18
C GLN A 56 1.92 2.69 -21.11
N GLU A 57 1.91 1.40 -20.77
CA GLU A 57 1.20 0.36 -21.51
C GLU A 57 -0.27 0.21 -21.06
N ASP A 58 -0.61 0.81 -19.91
CA ASP A 58 -1.85 0.60 -19.19
C ASP A 58 -2.77 1.84 -19.22
N LYS A 59 -4.05 1.62 -19.54
CA LYS A 59 -5.09 2.66 -19.44
C LYS A 59 -5.78 2.58 -18.08
N ASP A 60 -6.26 3.74 -17.61
CA ASP A 60 -7.19 3.85 -16.47
C ASP A 60 -6.65 3.26 -15.16
N VAL A 61 -5.40 3.61 -14.85
CA VAL A 61 -4.71 3.16 -13.64
C VAL A 61 -4.95 4.12 -12.47
N ILE A 62 -5.15 3.56 -11.28
CA ILE A 62 -5.17 4.26 -10.00
C ILE A 62 -4.12 3.64 -9.10
N VAL A 63 -3.33 4.46 -8.43
CA VAL A 63 -2.29 4.03 -7.47
C VAL A 63 -2.80 4.22 -6.05
N LEU A 64 -2.71 3.16 -5.25
CA LEU A 64 -2.83 3.20 -3.78
C LEU A 64 -1.49 2.76 -3.19
N TYR A 65 -0.98 3.50 -2.21
CA TYR A 65 0.29 3.15 -1.60
C TYR A 65 0.33 3.24 -0.08
N THR A 66 1.20 2.41 0.49
CA THR A 66 1.66 2.45 1.88
C THR A 66 3.19 2.36 1.87
N ILE A 67 3.83 3.53 1.91
CA ILE A 67 5.29 3.66 1.96
C ILE A 67 5.60 4.65 3.08
N VAL A 68 6.48 4.28 4.00
CA VAL A 68 6.83 5.15 5.14
C VAL A 68 8.05 6.02 4.88
N ASP A 69 8.90 5.65 3.91
CA ASP A 69 10.07 6.42 3.53
C ASP A 69 9.67 7.68 2.74
N SER A 70 9.93 8.86 3.34
CA SER A 70 9.54 10.15 2.78
C SER A 70 10.20 10.48 1.43
N GLU A 71 11.42 10.01 1.16
CA GLU A 71 12.08 10.23 -0.12
C GLU A 71 11.42 9.42 -1.23
N ILE A 72 11.08 8.16 -0.92
CA ILE A 72 10.39 7.27 -1.86
C ILE A 72 8.96 7.79 -2.13
N VAL A 73 8.24 8.23 -1.08
CA VAL A 73 6.92 8.85 -1.23
C VAL A 73 6.98 10.09 -2.12
N LYS A 74 7.93 11.00 -1.85
CA LYS A 74 8.12 12.22 -2.66
C LYS A 74 8.44 11.88 -4.11
N PHE A 75 9.27 10.87 -4.35
CA PHE A 75 9.63 10.43 -5.69
C PHE A 75 8.42 9.83 -6.43
N LEU A 76 7.69 8.90 -5.81
CA LEU A 76 6.47 8.29 -6.37
C LEU A 76 5.41 9.33 -6.70
N THR A 77 5.06 10.20 -5.75
CA THR A 77 4.04 11.23 -5.94
C THR A 77 4.42 12.23 -7.04
N THR A 78 5.71 12.60 -7.14
CA THR A 78 6.20 13.46 -8.22
C THR A 78 6.02 12.80 -9.58
N LYS A 79 6.45 11.53 -9.75
CA LYS A 79 6.29 10.78 -11.00
C LYS A 79 4.83 10.58 -11.39
N CYS A 80 3.97 10.26 -10.42
CA CYS A 80 2.53 10.14 -10.64
C CYS A 80 1.94 11.48 -11.10
N ARG A 81 2.31 12.59 -10.45
CA ARG A 81 1.84 13.94 -10.82
C ARG A 81 2.26 14.34 -12.22
N GLU A 82 3.52 14.13 -12.59
CA GLU A 82 4.06 14.42 -13.93
C GLU A 82 3.28 13.68 -15.03
N LYS A 83 2.86 12.46 -14.76
CA LYS A 83 2.10 11.61 -15.70
C LYS A 83 0.58 11.70 -15.52
N LYS A 84 0.08 12.58 -14.64
CA LYS A 84 -1.34 12.74 -14.30
C LYS A 84 -2.02 11.45 -13.85
N ILE A 85 -1.29 10.63 -13.10
CA ILE A 85 -1.76 9.37 -12.52
C ILE A 85 -2.42 9.67 -11.17
N PRO A 86 -3.69 9.30 -10.95
CA PRO A 86 -4.31 9.34 -9.63
C PRO A 86 -3.51 8.46 -8.65
N CYS A 87 -3.00 9.07 -7.58
CA CYS A 87 -2.12 8.42 -6.62
C CYS A 87 -2.50 8.85 -5.21
N PHE A 88 -2.80 7.88 -4.35
CA PHE A 88 -3.38 8.12 -3.03
C PHE A 88 -2.59 7.37 -1.96
N GLU A 89 -2.16 8.14 -0.95
CA GLU A 89 -1.63 7.58 0.28
C GLU A 89 -2.75 7.09 1.17
N VAL A 90 -2.64 5.86 1.65
CA VAL A 90 -3.73 5.25 2.42
C VAL A 90 -3.62 5.52 3.92
N LEU A 91 -2.39 5.58 4.46
CA LEU A 91 -2.16 5.65 5.91
C LEU A 91 -1.52 6.94 6.42
N GLY A 92 -0.85 7.73 5.58
CA GLY A 92 -0.07 8.89 6.02
C GLY A 92 -0.84 9.86 6.93
N ASN A 93 -1.96 10.39 6.45
CA ASN A 93 -2.80 11.31 7.23
C ASN A 93 -3.31 10.69 8.54
N LEU A 94 -3.63 9.39 8.53
CA LEU A 94 -4.10 8.70 9.74
C LEU A 94 -2.98 8.58 10.76
N ILE A 95 -1.77 8.20 10.32
CA ILE A 95 -0.59 8.11 11.17
C ILE A 95 -0.27 9.49 11.78
N ASP A 96 -0.26 10.54 10.97
CA ASP A 96 0.01 11.92 11.43
C ASP A 96 -0.99 12.40 12.48
N ASN A 97 -2.28 12.09 12.27
CA ASN A 97 -3.34 12.43 13.21
C ASN A 97 -3.19 11.66 14.53
N PHE A 98 -2.85 10.36 14.47
CA PHE A 98 -2.58 9.56 15.66
C PHE A 98 -1.34 10.07 16.40
N SER A 99 -0.28 10.46 15.70
CA SER A 99 0.91 11.04 16.32
C SER A 99 0.59 12.30 17.11
N LYS A 100 -0.25 13.19 16.57
CA LYS A 100 -0.72 14.39 17.27
C LYS A 100 -1.57 14.05 18.50
N LEU A 101 -2.51 13.12 18.37
CA LEU A 101 -3.40 12.71 19.46
C LEU A 101 -2.65 12.02 20.60
N LEU A 102 -1.72 11.12 20.26
CA LEU A 102 -0.93 10.36 21.23
C LEU A 102 0.28 11.14 21.77
N LYS A 103 0.59 12.30 21.19
CA LYS A 103 1.81 13.08 21.46
C LYS A 103 3.08 12.22 21.34
N LYS A 104 3.12 11.35 20.33
CA LYS A 104 4.23 10.42 20.04
C LYS A 104 4.52 10.41 18.56
N GLU A 105 5.79 10.45 18.20
CA GLU A 105 6.21 10.29 16.81
C GLU A 105 5.98 8.85 16.35
N ALA A 106 5.52 8.70 15.11
CA ALA A 106 5.44 7.39 14.49
C ALA A 106 6.85 6.88 14.21
N ASN A 107 7.08 5.59 14.40
CA ASN A 107 8.40 5.01 14.20
C ASN A 107 8.82 4.95 12.71
N HIS A 108 7.89 5.17 11.77
CA HIS A 108 8.10 5.09 10.32
C HIS A 108 8.94 3.86 9.88
N LYS A 109 8.71 2.71 10.53
CA LYS A 109 9.40 1.45 10.20
C LYS A 109 8.53 0.60 9.27
N PRO A 110 9.01 0.26 8.06
CA PRO A 110 8.30 -0.68 7.21
C PRO A 110 8.20 -2.05 7.90
N SER A 111 7.11 -2.78 7.66
CA SER A 111 6.86 -4.09 8.28
C SER A 111 6.79 -4.10 9.83
N GLY A 112 6.57 -2.95 10.50
CA GLY A 112 6.53 -2.88 11.96
C GLY A 112 5.43 -3.71 12.64
N GLN A 113 4.44 -4.19 11.88
CA GLN A 113 3.36 -5.06 12.36
C GLN A 113 3.82 -6.51 12.56
N HIS A 114 4.97 -6.89 11.98
CA HIS A 114 5.55 -8.24 12.06
C HIS A 114 6.74 -8.29 13.01
N VAL A 115 6.72 -7.50 14.09
CA VAL A 115 7.63 -7.79 15.21
C VAL A 115 7.20 -9.14 15.76
N LEU A 116 8.07 -10.13 15.66
CA LEU A 116 7.89 -11.47 16.22
C LEU A 116 7.85 -11.34 17.75
N ASP A 117 6.69 -10.98 18.28
CA ASP A 117 6.45 -10.91 19.70
C ASP A 117 5.90 -12.25 20.23
N GLU A 118 5.70 -12.35 21.54
CA GLU A 118 5.13 -13.54 22.17
C GLU A 118 3.77 -13.93 21.59
N GLU A 119 3.01 -12.98 21.03
CA GLU A 119 1.69 -13.24 20.46
C GLU A 119 1.80 -14.04 19.16
N TYR A 120 2.82 -13.76 18.33
CA TYR A 120 3.12 -14.57 17.15
C TYR A 120 3.48 -16.02 17.53
N TYR A 121 4.33 -16.22 18.53
CA TYR A 121 4.71 -17.55 18.99
C TYR A 121 3.54 -18.33 19.58
N LYS A 122 2.67 -17.67 20.36
CA LYS A 122 1.42 -18.29 20.86
C LYS A 122 0.50 -18.75 19.73
N ARG A 123 0.42 -18.00 18.62
CA ARG A 123 -0.37 -18.42 17.45
C ARG A 123 0.22 -19.65 16.76
N ILE A 124 1.54 -19.73 16.62
CA ILE A 124 2.21 -20.91 16.05
C ILE A 124 2.04 -22.14 16.94
N GLU A 125 2.21 -22.00 18.25
CA GLU A 125 1.95 -23.07 19.21
C GLU A 125 0.51 -23.58 19.14
N ALA A 126 -0.48 -22.67 19.06
CA ALA A 126 -1.87 -23.04 18.95
C ALA A 126 -2.18 -23.84 17.67
N VAL A 127 -1.57 -23.47 16.53
CA VAL A 127 -1.70 -24.23 15.27
C VAL A 127 -1.06 -25.62 15.39
N GLN A 128 0.14 -25.72 15.99
CA GLN A 128 0.81 -27.00 16.19
C GLN A 128 0.07 -27.92 17.19
N PHE A 129 -0.61 -27.38 18.19
CA PHE A 129 -1.41 -28.16 19.14
C PHE A 129 -2.64 -28.81 18.50
N THR A 130 -3.14 -28.23 17.40
CA THR A 130 -4.30 -28.76 16.67
C THR A 130 -3.97 -29.74 15.55
N MET A 131 -2.68 -29.96 15.26
CA MET A 131 -2.18 -30.95 14.29
C MET A 131 -1.80 -32.26 15.00
#